data_AF-A0A096BKK9-F1
#
_entry.id   AF-A0A096BKK9-F1
#
_cell.length_a   1.000
_cell.length_b   1.000
_cell.length_c   1.000
_cell.angle_alpha   90.00
_cell.angle_beta   90.00
_cell.angle_gamma   90.00
#
_symmetry.space_group_name_H-M   'P 1'
#
loop_
_entity.id
_entity.type
_entity.pdbx_description
1 polymer ?
#
loop_
_entity_poly.entity_id
_entity_poly.type
_entity_poly.pdbx_seq_one_letter_code
_entity_poly.pdbx_strand_id
1 'polypeptide(L)'
;MYIRQMSLIFFEEIIKFQQETKLEMILSQINVSKLANSLRKSSNSKGTKGYESTALIYALIAIQVEKTQTIKDLVQKLKKIQF
;
A
#
# COMPACT_ATOMS: atom_id res chain seq x y z
N MET A 1 -14.91 41.28 25.04
CA MET A 1 -15.26 39.85 25.16
C MET A 1 -14.47 39.10 24.11
N TYR A 2 -13.37 38.46 24.49
CA TYR A 2 -12.53 37.69 23.57
C TYR A 2 -13.05 36.27 23.53
N ILE A 3 -13.74 35.91 22.44
CA ILE A 3 -14.09 34.52 22.18
C ILE A 3 -12.80 33.84 21.70
N ARG A 4 -12.12 33.12 22.61
CA ARG A 4 -11.09 32.18 22.20
C ARG A 4 -11.81 30.95 21.63
N GLN A 5 -11.85 30.83 20.30
CA GLN A 5 -12.21 29.58 19.66
C GLN A 5 -11.18 28.52 20.06
N MET A 6 -11.58 27.61 20.93
CA MET A 6 -10.84 26.40 21.22
C MET A 6 -11.15 25.45 20.07
N SER A 7 -10.18 25.23 19.16
CA SER A 7 -10.34 24.24 18.10
C SER A 7 -10.60 22.88 18.77
N LEU A 8 -11.77 22.30 18.52
CA LEU A 8 -12.16 20.99 19.07
C LEU A 8 -11.34 19.84 18.48
N ILE A 9 -10.55 20.11 17.45
CA ILE A 9 -9.77 19.12 16.71
C ILE A 9 -8.37 19.69 16.47
N PHE A 10 -7.35 18.96 16.90
CA PHE A 10 -5.96 19.29 16.61
C PHE A 10 -5.55 18.80 15.22
N PHE A 11 -4.58 19.46 14.57
CA PHE A 11 -4.12 19.11 13.22
C PHE A 11 -3.65 17.63 13.14
N GLU A 12 -3.02 17.16 14.21
CA GLU A 12 -2.56 15.78 14.38
C GLU A 12 -3.71 14.77 14.43
N GLU A 13 -4.90 15.18 14.86
CA GLU A 13 -6.10 14.34 14.83
C GLU A 13 -6.71 14.29 13.44
N ILE A 14 -6.69 15.40 12.70
CA ILE A 14 -7.17 15.46 11.30
C ILE A 14 -6.35 14.52 10.39
N ILE A 15 -5.03 14.44 10.59
CA ILE A 15 -4.17 13.50 9.84
C ILE A 15 -4.62 12.04 10.04
N LYS A 16 -5.12 11.69 11.23
CA LYS A 16 -5.61 10.33 11.51
C LYS A 16 -6.94 10.01 10.80
N PHE A 17 -7.66 11.02 10.33
CA PHE A 17 -8.90 10.87 9.56
C PHE A 17 -8.67 10.91 8.05
N GLN A 18 -7.42 10.88 7.56
CA GLN A 18 -7.18 10.72 6.13
C GLN A 18 -7.88 9.46 5.64
N GLN A 19 -8.69 9.62 4.60
CA GLN A 19 -9.43 8.51 4.00
C GLN A 19 -8.44 7.51 3.43
N GLU A 20 -8.63 6.23 3.77
CA GLU A 20 -7.90 5.15 3.13
C GLU A 20 -8.06 5.25 1.61
N THR A 21 -6.94 5.08 0.92
CA THR A 21 -6.97 5.03 -0.53
C THR A 21 -7.71 3.79 -0.99
N LYS A 22 -8.30 3.85 -2.20
CA LYS A 22 -8.93 2.68 -2.82
C LYS A 22 -8.01 1.46 -2.83
N LEU A 23 -6.72 1.66 -3.04
CA LEU A 23 -5.73 0.59 -3.02
C LEU A 23 -5.60 -0.03 -1.63
N GLU A 24 -5.45 0.78 -0.58
CA GLU A 24 -5.37 0.30 0.82
C GLU A 24 -6.63 -0.48 1.21
N MET A 25 -7.81 0.05 0.88
CA MET A 25 -9.08 -0.63 1.11
C MET A 25 -9.14 -2.00 0.41
N ILE A 26 -8.61 -2.11 -0.82
CA ILE A 26 -8.59 -3.39 -1.54
C ILE A 26 -7.59 -4.35 -0.91
N LEU A 27 -6.38 -3.87 -0.61
CA LEU A 27 -5.32 -4.71 -0.05
C LEU A 27 -5.65 -5.23 1.34
N SER A 28 -6.40 -4.46 2.16
CA SER A 28 -6.84 -4.88 3.50
C SER A 28 -7.79 -6.09 3.47
N GLN A 29 -8.53 -6.28 2.37
CA GLN A 29 -9.48 -7.39 2.22
C GLN A 29 -8.85 -8.65 1.61
N ILE A 30 -7.64 -8.56 1.06
CA ILE A 30 -7.02 -9.66 0.30
C ILE A 30 -5.92 -10.32 1.11
N ASN A 31 -6.16 -11.59 1.47
CA ASN A 31 -5.13 -12.46 2.01
C ASN A 31 -4.43 -13.25 0.89
N VAL A 32 -3.18 -12.91 0.61
CA VAL A 32 -2.37 -13.57 -0.44
C VAL A 32 -1.48 -14.69 0.09
N SER A 33 -1.52 -15.01 1.39
CA SER A 33 -0.60 -15.98 2.01
C SER A 33 -0.69 -17.36 1.36
N LYS A 34 -1.89 -17.82 1.01
CA LYS A 34 -2.08 -19.12 0.34
C LYS A 34 -1.38 -19.16 -1.03
N LEU A 35 -1.51 -18.08 -1.80
CA LEU A 35 -0.88 -17.94 -3.11
C LEU A 35 0.64 -17.80 -2.96
N ALA A 36 1.11 -16.97 -2.03
CA ALA A 36 2.52 -16.79 -1.75
C ALA A 36 3.19 -18.11 -1.32
N ASN A 37 2.54 -18.91 -0.47
CA ASN A 37 3.04 -20.21 -0.05
C ASN A 37 3.13 -21.20 -1.22
N SER A 38 2.17 -21.17 -2.15
CA SER A 38 2.22 -22.01 -3.36
C SER A 38 3.33 -21.61 -4.34
N LEU A 39 3.68 -20.33 -4.37
CA LEU A 39 4.75 -19.76 -5.19
C LEU A 39 6.13 -19.89 -4.53
N ARG A 40 6.17 -20.25 -3.24
CA ARG A 40 7.40 -20.34 -2.47
C ARG A 40 8.22 -21.51 -3.03
N LYS A 41 9.28 -21.18 -3.75
CA LYS A 41 10.22 -22.18 -4.25
C LYS A 41 10.97 -22.80 -3.08
N SER A 42 11.46 -24.03 -3.27
CA SER A 42 12.40 -24.69 -2.36
C SER A 42 13.51 -23.72 -1.93
N SER A 43 13.93 -23.80 -0.66
CA SER A 43 14.94 -22.97 0.01
C SER A 43 16.18 -22.63 -0.85
N ASN A 44 16.54 -23.53 -1.77
CA ASN A 44 17.74 -23.43 -2.60
C ASN A 44 17.52 -22.67 -3.92
N SER A 45 16.30 -22.23 -4.19
CA SER A 45 15.91 -21.48 -5.38
C SER A 45 15.50 -20.06 -5.00
N LYS A 46 16.44 -19.28 -4.45
CA LYS A 46 16.26 -17.83 -4.34
C LYS A 46 16.31 -17.24 -5.75
N GLY A 47 15.23 -16.60 -6.19
CA GLY A 47 15.27 -15.82 -7.43
C GLY A 47 16.36 -14.76 -7.37
N THR A 48 16.90 -14.37 -8.52
CA THR A 48 18.10 -13.50 -8.66
C THR A 48 18.06 -12.18 -7.86
N LYS A 49 16.88 -11.69 -7.47
CA LYS A 49 16.71 -10.42 -6.74
C LYS A 49 16.20 -10.57 -5.29
N GLY A 50 15.92 -11.78 -4.82
CA GLY A 50 15.55 -12.01 -3.41
C GLY A 50 14.24 -11.37 -2.93
N TYR A 51 13.36 -10.93 -3.83
CA TYR A 51 12.07 -10.34 -3.43
C TYR A 51 11.13 -11.40 -2.83
N GLU A 52 10.45 -11.02 -1.75
CA GLU A 52 9.40 -11.83 -1.15
C GLU A 52 8.21 -11.99 -2.08
N SER A 53 7.71 -13.22 -2.24
CA SER A 53 6.60 -13.54 -3.15
C SER A 53 5.35 -12.74 -2.83
N THR A 54 5.07 -12.52 -1.54
CA THR A 54 3.95 -11.71 -1.05
C THR A 54 4.02 -10.27 -1.57
N ALA A 55 5.20 -9.64 -1.51
CA ALA A 55 5.39 -8.28 -1.97
C ALA A 55 5.19 -8.17 -3.49
N LEU A 56 5.64 -9.17 -4.25
CA LEU A 56 5.42 -9.22 -5.70
C LEU A 56 3.94 -9.35 -6.06
N ILE A 57 3.20 -10.20 -5.36
CA ILE A 57 1.76 -10.37 -5.59
C ILE A 57 1.02 -9.04 -5.32
N TYR A 58 1.33 -8.38 -4.21
CA TYR A 58 0.72 -7.08 -3.90
C TYR A 58 1.09 -6.00 -4.91
N ALA A 59 2.34 -5.96 -5.38
CA ALA A 59 2.74 -5.04 -6.45
C ALA A 59 1.96 -5.30 -7.75
N LEU A 60 1.73 -6.55 -8.12
CA LEU A 60 0.93 -6.90 -9.29
C LEU A 60 -0.53 -6.46 -9.13
N ILE A 61 -1.14 -6.67 -7.97
CA ILE A 61 -2.50 -6.19 -7.67
C ILE A 61 -2.55 -4.67 -7.79
N ALA A 62 -1.57 -3.97 -7.20
CA ALA A 62 -1.50 -2.51 -7.24
C ALA A 62 -1.38 -1.97 -8.67
N ILE A 63 -0.59 -2.62 -9.55
CA ILE A 63 -0.51 -2.27 -10.98
C ILE A 63 -1.89 -2.33 -11.65
N GLN A 64 -2.67 -3.38 -11.37
CA GLN A 64 -4.00 -3.56 -11.96
C GLN A 64 -5.01 -2.53 -11.44
N VAL A 65 -5.00 -2.27 -10.13
CA VAL A 65 -5.90 -1.29 -9.50
C VAL A 65 -5.60 0.13 -9.97
N GLU A 66 -4.32 0.49 -10.03
CA GLU A 66 -3.85 1.84 -10.37
C GLU A 66 -3.76 2.10 -11.89
N LYS A 67 -3.99 1.06 -12.70
CA LYS A 67 -3.91 1.07 -14.18
C LYS A 67 -2.59 1.63 -14.70
N THR A 68 -1.50 1.27 -14.05
CA THR A 68 -0.14 1.68 -14.44
C THR A 68 0.51 0.61 -15.30
N GLN A 69 1.38 0.99 -16.25
CA GLN A 69 2.00 0.02 -17.15
C GLN A 69 3.25 -0.66 -16.55
N THR A 70 3.99 0.04 -15.68
CA THR A 70 5.25 -0.46 -15.13
C THR A 70 5.33 -0.33 -13.60
N ILE A 71 6.17 -1.17 -12.98
CA ILE A 71 6.47 -1.06 -11.54
C ILE A 71 7.07 0.31 -11.22
N LYS A 72 7.86 0.89 -12.12
CA LYS A 72 8.46 2.22 -11.92
C LYS A 72 7.39 3.30 -11.83
N ASP A 73 6.41 3.26 -12.71
CA ASP A 73 5.27 4.20 -12.71
C ASP A 73 4.42 4.02 -11.45
N LEU A 74 4.20 2.77 -11.04
CA LEU A 74 3.52 2.48 -9.78
C LEU A 74 4.29 3.10 -8.60
N VAL A 75 5.60 2.88 -8.49
CA VAL A 75 6.42 3.47 -7.42
C VAL A 75 6.36 4.99 -7.44
N GLN A 76 6.42 5.61 -8.61
CA GLN A 76 6.30 7.07 -8.74
C GLN A 76 4.93 7.57 -8.29
N LYS A 77 3.86 6.83 -8.59
CA LYS A 77 2.50 7.16 -8.19
C LYS A 77 2.30 7.00 -6.68
N LEU A 78 2.73 5.88 -6.10
CA LEU A 78 2.66 5.62 -4.67
C LEU A 78 3.45 6.67 -3.85
N LYS A 79 4.61 7.10 -4.34
CA LYS A 79 5.36 8.19 -3.73
C LYS A 79 4.58 9.50 -3.69
N LYS A 80 3.73 9.79 -4.68
CA LYS A 80 2.88 11.00 -4.70
C LYS A 80 1.68 10.90 -3.77
N ILE A 81 1.25 9.69 -3.43
CA ILE A 81 0.10 9.44 -2.55
C ILE A 81 0.50 9.62 -1.07
N GLN A 82 1.77 9.44 -0.73
CA GLN A 82 2.31 9.63 0.62
C GLN A 82 2.70 11.08 0.98
N PHE A 83 2.32 12.09 0.18
CA PHE A 83 2.56 13.52 0.45
C PHE A 83 1.28 14.34 0.37
#